data_AF-A0A1A0HHU4-F1
#
_entry.id   AF-A0A1A0HHU4-F1
#
_cell.length_a   1.000
_cell.length_b   1.000
_cell.length_c   1.000
_cell.angle_alpha   90.00
_cell.angle_beta   90.00
_cell.angle_gamma   90.00
#
_symmetry.space_group_name_H-M   'P 1'
#
loop_
_entity.id
_entity.type
_entity.pdbx_description
1 polymer ?
#
loop_
_entity_poly.entity_id
_entity_poly.type
_entity_poly.pdbx_seq_one_letter_code
_entity_poly.pdbx_strand_id
1 'polypeptide(L)'
;SYENHKRAELVSFDDIDYEDLSQVQKARTSMMKEQWIRSEELKIAHEALGKCKVYHGIDAQQNCRPLILKYLKMLETYRLQGYLGYQKNDPSQ
;
A
#
# COMPACT_ATOMS: atom_id res chain seq x y z
N SER A 1 -13.69 19.16 -1.18
CA SER A 1 -12.90 19.73 -0.07
C SER A 1 -12.28 18.59 0.72
N TYR A 2 -10.98 18.65 1.01
CA TYR A 2 -10.28 17.66 1.85
C TYR A 2 -10.45 17.94 3.35
N GLU A 3 -11.22 18.97 3.72
CA GLU A 3 -11.39 19.44 5.11
C GLU A 3 -11.94 18.36 6.06
N ASN A 4 -12.67 17.37 5.53
CA ASN A 4 -13.26 16.28 6.32
C ASN A 4 -12.48 14.96 6.26
N HIS A 5 -11.31 14.92 5.59
CA HIS A 5 -10.52 13.69 5.48
C HIS A 5 -9.76 13.42 6.79
N LYS A 6 -10.24 12.45 7.56
CA LYS A 6 -9.60 12.04 8.81
C LYS A 6 -8.20 11.48 8.57
N ARG A 7 -7.21 12.00 9.29
CA ARG A 7 -5.83 11.51 9.31
C ARG A 7 -5.54 10.94 10.70
N ALA A 8 -5.56 9.62 10.79
CA ALA A 8 -5.23 8.95 12.04
C ALA A 8 -3.71 8.92 12.24
N GLU A 9 -3.29 8.87 13.49
CA GLU A 9 -1.90 8.64 13.87
C GLU A 9 -1.41 7.26 13.39
N LEU A 10 -0.13 7.20 12.98
CA LEU A 10 0.53 5.95 12.62
C LEU A 10 1.18 5.36 13.87
N VAL A 11 0.80 4.14 14.20
CA VAL A 11 1.28 3.40 15.37
C VAL A 11 1.94 2.11 14.89
N SER A 12 3.18 1.84 15.30
CA SER A 12 3.91 0.60 14.99
C SER A 12 3.63 -0.48 16.04
N PHE A 13 3.86 -1.75 15.69
CA PHE A 13 3.89 -2.83 16.68
C PHE A 13 5.15 -2.81 17.54
N ASP A 14 6.23 -2.18 17.06
CA ASP A 14 7.53 -2.16 17.77
C ASP A 14 7.57 -1.14 18.92
N ASP A 15 6.64 -0.17 18.93
CA ASP A 15 6.64 0.98 19.84
C ASP A 15 5.48 0.98 20.85
N ILE A 16 4.79 -0.16 21.02
CA ILE A 16 3.57 -0.25 21.85
C ILE A 16 3.71 -1.22 23.02
N ASP A 17 2.87 -0.99 24.04
CA ASP A 17 2.61 -1.97 25.08
C ASP A 17 1.53 -2.97 24.60
N TYR A 18 1.89 -4.25 24.54
CA TYR A 18 0.97 -5.31 24.13
C TYR A 18 -0.12 -5.62 25.18
N GLU A 19 0.07 -5.22 26.43
CA GLU A 19 -0.96 -5.30 27.48
C GLU A 19 -2.03 -4.21 27.32
N ASP A 20 -1.73 -3.12 26.59
CA ASP A 20 -2.70 -2.09 26.22
C ASP A 20 -3.41 -2.44 24.90
N LEU A 21 -4.59 -3.04 25.03
CA LEU A 21 -5.45 -3.41 23.90
C LEU A 21 -5.80 -2.23 22.98
N SER A 22 -5.81 -0.99 23.48
CA SER A 22 -6.05 0.20 22.65
C SER A 22 -4.89 0.44 21.69
N GLN A 23 -3.65 0.35 22.18
CA GLN A 23 -2.44 0.52 21.36
C GLN A 23 -2.32 -0.59 20.33
N VAL A 24 -2.58 -1.83 20.74
CA VAL A 24 -2.61 -2.98 19.83
C VAL A 24 -3.63 -2.77 18.70
N GLN A 25 -4.84 -2.30 19.02
CA GLN A 25 -5.86 -2.05 18.01
C GLN A 25 -5.48 -0.89 17.06
N LYS A 26 -4.83 0.16 17.58
CA LYS A 26 -4.30 1.25 16.76
C LYS A 26 -3.23 0.75 15.80
N ALA A 27 -2.25 -0.02 16.26
CA ALA A 27 -1.18 -0.57 15.42
C ALA A 27 -1.72 -1.47 14.30
N ARG A 28 -2.65 -2.37 14.61
CA ARG A 28 -3.38 -3.18 13.61
C ARG A 28 -4.04 -2.32 12.56
N THR A 29 -4.75 -1.29 13.01
CA THR A 29 -5.49 -0.39 12.12
C THR A 29 -4.54 0.42 11.24
N SER A 30 -3.44 0.93 11.79
CA SER A 30 -2.44 1.71 11.05
C SER A 30 -1.77 0.84 9.98
N MET A 31 -1.28 -0.35 10.34
CA MET A 31 -0.67 -1.27 9.37
C MET A 31 -1.64 -1.66 8.24
N MET A 32 -2.89 -1.96 8.57
CA MET A 32 -3.89 -2.29 7.54
C MET A 32 -4.19 -1.12 6.62
N LYS A 33 -4.33 0.11 7.16
CA LYS A 33 -4.58 1.30 6.34
C LYS A 33 -3.47 1.57 5.35
N GLU A 34 -2.20 1.43 5.76
CA GLU A 34 -1.07 1.60 4.86
C GLU A 34 -1.04 0.55 3.75
N GLN A 35 -1.43 -0.70 4.04
CA GLN A 35 -1.59 -1.73 3.00
C GLN A 35 -2.72 -1.38 2.03
N TRP A 36 -3.84 -0.84 2.52
CA TRP A 36 -4.93 -0.36 1.66
C TRP A 36 -4.49 0.81 0.78
N ILE A 37 -3.74 1.78 1.33
CA ILE A 37 -3.19 2.91 0.56
C ILE A 37 -2.30 2.39 -0.57
N ARG A 38 -1.39 1.45 -0.30
CA ARG A 38 -0.57 0.80 -1.35
C ARG A 38 -1.45 0.10 -2.38
N SER A 39 -2.48 -0.63 -1.95
CA SER A 39 -3.43 -1.25 -2.88
C SER A 39 -4.13 -0.21 -3.77
N GLU A 40 -4.49 0.96 -3.26
CA GLU A 40 -5.04 2.06 -4.07
C GLU A 40 -3.99 2.66 -5.01
N GLU A 41 -2.74 2.82 -4.57
CA GLU A 41 -1.63 3.24 -5.45
C GLU A 41 -1.45 2.29 -6.65
N LEU A 42 -1.57 0.98 -6.42
CA LEU A 42 -1.50 -0.03 -7.48
C LEU A 42 -2.65 0.15 -8.50
N LYS A 43 -3.87 0.43 -8.04
CA LYS A 43 -5.02 0.70 -8.91
C LYS A 43 -4.80 1.95 -9.75
N ILE A 44 -4.27 3.02 -9.16
CA ILE A 44 -3.93 4.25 -9.88
C ILE A 44 -2.87 3.97 -10.96
N ALA A 45 -1.82 3.22 -10.62
CA ALA A 45 -0.80 2.83 -11.60
C ALA A 45 -1.38 1.98 -12.74
N HIS A 46 -2.32 1.07 -12.44
CA HIS A 46 -3.03 0.27 -13.43
C HIS A 46 -3.85 1.15 -14.38
N GLU A 47 -4.64 2.10 -13.85
CA GLU A 47 -5.46 3.01 -14.64
C GLU A 47 -4.58 3.92 -15.52
N ALA A 48 -3.51 4.47 -14.96
CA ALA A 48 -2.54 5.28 -15.70
C ALA A 48 -1.91 4.48 -16.85
N LEU A 49 -1.58 3.21 -16.61
CA LEU A 49 -1.04 2.32 -17.64
C LEU A 49 -2.08 2.07 -18.75
N GLY A 50 -3.34 1.85 -18.39
CA GLY A 50 -4.44 1.74 -19.34
C GLY A 50 -4.56 2.98 -20.23
N LYS A 51 -4.54 4.18 -19.63
CA LYS A 51 -4.55 5.45 -20.36
C LYS A 51 -3.34 5.62 -21.28
N CYS A 52 -2.14 5.27 -20.81
CA CYS A 52 -0.92 5.35 -21.61
C CYS A 52 -1.01 4.46 -22.85
N LYS A 53 -1.49 3.21 -22.70
CA LYS A 53 -1.65 2.27 -23.82
C LYS A 53 -2.64 2.78 -24.85
N VAL A 54 -3.78 3.33 -24.40
CA VAL A 54 -4.79 3.93 -25.29
C VAL A 54 -4.22 5.13 -26.05
N TYR A 55 -3.47 6.00 -25.36
CA TYR A 55 -2.92 7.21 -25.96
C TYR A 55 -1.84 6.93 -27.01
N HIS A 56 -0.92 5.98 -26.75
CA HIS A 56 0.19 5.69 -27.67
C HIS A 56 -0.10 4.58 -28.69
N GLY A 57 -1.17 3.80 -28.53
CA GLY A 57 -1.58 2.77 -29.50
C GLY A 57 -0.46 1.78 -29.81
N ILE A 58 -0.01 1.76 -31.07
CA ILE A 58 1.04 0.85 -31.57
C ILE A 58 2.39 1.11 -30.87
N ASP A 59 2.68 2.36 -30.53
CA ASP A 59 3.95 2.75 -29.89
C ASP A 59 3.94 2.54 -28.37
N ALA A 60 2.86 2.02 -27.81
CA ALA A 60 2.69 1.86 -26.36
C ALA A 60 3.79 0.98 -25.74
N GLN A 61 4.33 0.00 -26.47
CA GLN A 61 5.38 -0.87 -25.94
C GLN A 61 6.68 -0.11 -25.61
N GLN A 62 7.03 0.89 -26.42
CA GLN A 62 8.21 1.72 -26.18
C GLN A 62 7.88 2.82 -25.16
N ASN A 63 6.79 3.55 -25.39
CA ASN A 63 6.47 4.76 -24.63
C ASN A 63 5.94 4.48 -23.22
N CYS A 64 5.20 3.38 -23.02
CA CYS A 64 4.67 3.01 -21.71
C CYS A 64 5.57 2.06 -20.92
N ARG A 65 6.74 1.65 -21.45
CA ARG A 65 7.64 0.68 -20.81
C ARG A 65 7.99 1.02 -19.35
N PRO A 66 8.35 2.27 -18.99
CA PRO A 66 8.68 2.59 -17.60
C PRO A 66 7.49 2.35 -16.65
N LEU A 67 6.28 2.69 -17.10
CA LEU A 67 5.05 2.52 -16.31
C LEU A 67 4.65 1.04 -16.19
N ILE A 68 4.87 0.25 -17.24
CA ILE A 68 4.70 -1.22 -17.20
C ILE A 68 5.64 -1.81 -16.15
N LEU A 69 6.94 -1.48 -16.20
CA LEU A 69 7.93 -2.03 -15.25
C LEU A 69 7.61 -1.62 -13.81
N LYS A 70 7.20 -0.36 -13.60
CA LYS A 70 6.76 0.12 -12.28
C LYS A 70 5.55 -0.67 -11.77
N TYR A 71 4.52 -0.83 -12.60
CA TYR A 71 3.31 -1.57 -12.24
C TYR A 71 3.63 -3.04 -11.89
N LEU A 72 4.48 -3.71 -12.69
CA LEU A 72 4.90 -5.08 -12.41
C LEU A 72 5.64 -5.21 -11.08
N LYS A 73 6.55 -4.27 -10.77
CA LYS A 73 7.24 -4.24 -9.48
C LYS A 73 6.28 -4.01 -8.31
N MET A 74 5.26 -3.17 -8.49
CA MET A 74 4.24 -2.95 -7.47
C MET A 74 3.43 -4.22 -7.18
N LEU A 75 3.09 -5.03 -8.20
CA LEU A 75 2.34 -6.28 -8.03
C LEU A 75 3.01 -7.28 -7.07
N GLU A 76 4.34 -7.28 -7.00
CA GLU A 76 5.10 -8.17 -6.11
C GLU A 76 4.84 -7.87 -4.63
N THR A 77 4.62 -6.59 -4.28
CA THR A 77 4.69 -6.12 -2.89
C THR A 77 3.42 -5.45 -2.38
N TYR A 78 2.55 -4.94 -3.25
CA TYR A 78 1.39 -4.11 -2.86
C TYR A 78 0.13 -4.92 -2.53
N ARG A 79 0.21 -6.25 -2.54
CA ARG A 79 -0.87 -7.14 -2.09
C ARG A 79 -1.15 -6.97 -0.59
N LEU A 80 -2.42 -7.13 -0.19
CA LEU A 80 -2.78 -7.20 1.22
C LEU A 80 -2.18 -8.45 1.86
N GLN A 81 -1.45 -8.26 2.96
CA GLN A 81 -0.76 -9.32 3.72
C GLN A 81 -1.36 -9.52 5.12
N GLY A 82 -2.21 -8.58 5.58
CA GLY A 82 -2.72 -8.58 6.94
C GLY A 82 -1.66 -8.12 7.94
N TYR A 83 -1.98 -8.21 9.24
CA TYR A 83 -1.08 -7.76 10.32
C TYR A 83 -0.54 -8.89 11.20
N LEU A 84 -1.19 -10.07 11.20
CA LEU A 84 -0.86 -11.15 12.13
C LEU A 84 0.57 -11.69 11.96
N GLY A 85 1.08 -11.70 10.72
CA GLY A 85 2.43 -12.13 10.43
C GLY A 85 3.48 -11.28 11.14
N TYR A 86 3.32 -9.96 11.14
CA TYR A 86 4.22 -9.05 11.84
C TYR A 86 3.94 -9.04 13.36
N GLN A 87 2.67 -8.97 13.76
CA GLN A 87 2.30 -8.87 15.18
C GLN A 87 2.82 -10.05 16.02
N LYS A 88 2.87 -11.26 15.44
CA LYS A 88 3.26 -12.50 16.15
C LYS A 88 4.72 -12.89 15.96
N ASN A 89 5.47 -12.21 15.10
CA ASN A 89 6.87 -12.54 14.83
C ASN A 89 7.68 -11.25 14.85
N ASP A 90 8.58 -11.15 15.83
CA ASP A 90 9.55 -10.04 15.91
C ASP A 90 10.63 -10.25 14.82
N PRO A 91 10.76 -9.37 13.82
CA PRO A 91 11.77 -9.52 12.77
C PRO A 91 13.22 -9.30 13.25
N SER A 92 13.41 -8.78 14.47
CA SER A 92 14.73 -8.51 15.03
C SER A 92 15.36 -9.70 15.77
N GLN A 93 14.56 -10.75 16.04
CA GLN A 93 14.97 -12.01 16.65
C GLN A 93 15.24 -13.07 15.57
#